data_AF-A0A2I0NYP4-F1
#
_entry.id   AF-A0A2I0NYP4-F1
#
_cell.length_a   1.000
_cell.length_b   1.000
_cell.length_c   1.000
_cell.angle_alpha   90.00
_cell.angle_beta   90.00
_cell.angle_gamma   90.00
#
_symmetry.space_group_name_H-M   'P 1'
#
loop_
_entity.id
_entity.type
_entity.pdbx_description
1 polymer ?
#
loop_
_entity_poly.entity_id
_entity_poly.type
_entity_poly.pdbx_seq_one_letter_code
_entity_poly.pdbx_strand_id
1 'polypeptide(L)'
;MDQQTLDTWRKEHRPVVMRVSEVAAMITQLLDTPELSNIKVSGEITNFKRHGSGHLYFSLSERVGEKEFTIRCSVWKTAARYLPWAPEDGMIVEAFGSINHYERNGQYTLVISQMWQSGAGEKALLIERWKRELTAKGYFSPERKRPLPEYPVRIGVVTSETGAVIHDIQNVISCRFPTEIILSPTAVQGPTAHDEIAAAIRR
;
A
#
# COMPACT_ATOMS: atom_id res chain seq x y z
N MET A 1 -43.08 -29.21 -15.49
CA MET A 1 -43.23 -27.83 -16.02
C MET A 1 -44.06 -27.96 -17.28
N ASP A 2 -45.24 -27.33 -17.33
CA ASP A 2 -46.23 -27.55 -18.37
C ASP A 2 -45.82 -26.90 -19.70
N GLN A 3 -46.28 -27.44 -20.84
CA GLN A 3 -45.98 -26.95 -22.20
C GLN A 3 -46.43 -25.51 -22.41
N GLN A 4 -47.54 -25.11 -21.77
CA GLN A 4 -48.01 -23.73 -21.73
C GLN A 4 -47.03 -22.79 -21.00
N THR A 5 -46.35 -23.26 -19.95
CA THR A 5 -45.34 -22.47 -19.21
C THR A 5 -44.07 -22.28 -20.04
N LEU A 6 -43.65 -23.32 -20.78
CA LEU A 6 -42.49 -23.28 -21.68
C LEU A 6 -42.71 -22.38 -22.90
N ASP A 7 -43.92 -22.41 -23.47
CA ASP A 7 -44.28 -21.56 -24.62
C ASP A 7 -44.44 -20.09 -24.23
N THR A 8 -44.94 -19.80 -23.02
CA THR A 8 -44.99 -18.44 -22.48
C THR A 8 -43.57 -17.90 -22.24
N TRP A 9 -42.68 -18.72 -21.65
CA TRP A 9 -41.27 -18.36 -21.44
C TRP A 9 -40.52 -18.08 -22.76
N ARG A 10 -40.74 -18.90 -23.80
CA ARG A 10 -40.18 -18.68 -25.15
C ARG A 10 -40.73 -17.45 -25.87
N LYS A 11 -41.98 -17.05 -25.58
CA LYS A 11 -42.59 -15.83 -26.13
C LYS A 11 -42.00 -14.57 -25.49
N GLU A 12 -41.75 -14.60 -24.19
CA GLU A 12 -41.14 -13.49 -23.44
C GLU A 12 -39.62 -13.35 -23.67
N HIS A 13 -38.91 -14.45 -23.94
CA HIS A 13 -37.45 -14.48 -24.11
C HIS A 13 -37.02 -14.75 -25.55
N ARG A 14 -37.73 -14.20 -26.53
CA ARG A 14 -37.30 -14.33 -27.93
C ARG A 14 -35.91 -13.68 -28.08
N PRO A 15 -34.91 -14.41 -28.63
CA PRO A 15 -33.60 -13.83 -28.86
C PRO A 15 -33.73 -12.66 -29.81
N VAL A 16 -33.46 -11.46 -29.30
CA VAL A 16 -33.42 -10.23 -30.10
C VAL A 16 -32.09 -10.19 -30.84
N VAL A 17 -32.13 -10.04 -32.16
CA VAL A 17 -30.92 -9.83 -32.95
C VAL A 17 -30.45 -8.40 -32.71
N MET A 18 -29.29 -8.25 -32.08
CA MET A 18 -28.66 -6.96 -31.81
C MET A 18 -27.37 -6.81 -32.62
N ARG A 19 -27.07 -5.59 -33.05
CA ARG A 19 -25.78 -5.23 -33.66
C ARG A 19 -24.71 -5.15 -32.57
N VAL A 20 -23.46 -5.42 -32.93
CA VAL A 20 -22.31 -5.30 -32.01
C VAL A 20 -22.25 -3.92 -31.36
N SER A 21 -22.53 -2.86 -32.11
CA SER A 21 -22.59 -1.49 -31.61
C SER A 21 -23.70 -1.26 -30.58
N GLU A 22 -24.83 -1.94 -30.71
CA GLU A 22 -25.96 -1.82 -29.78
C GLU A 22 -25.62 -2.50 -28.45
N VAL A 23 -24.96 -3.65 -28.50
CA VAL A 23 -24.47 -4.34 -27.30
C VAL A 23 -23.39 -3.50 -26.60
N ALA A 24 -22.43 -2.94 -27.36
CA ALA A 24 -21.38 -2.11 -26.79
C ALA A 24 -21.95 -0.85 -26.10
N ALA A 25 -22.86 -0.14 -26.76
CA ALA A 25 -23.53 1.03 -26.19
C ALA A 25 -24.35 0.68 -24.94
N MET A 26 -25.05 -0.46 -24.96
CA MET A 26 -25.81 -0.94 -23.80
C MET A 26 -24.91 -1.25 -22.62
N ILE A 27 -23.76 -1.91 -22.84
CA ILE A 27 -22.77 -2.18 -21.78
C ILE A 27 -22.20 -0.87 -21.23
N THR A 28 -21.85 0.08 -22.10
CA THR A 28 -21.37 1.41 -21.67
C THR A 28 -22.39 2.07 -20.74
N GLN A 29 -23.67 2.06 -21.11
CA GLN A 29 -24.75 2.63 -20.30
C GLN A 29 -24.94 1.91 -18.96
N LEU A 30 -24.80 0.59 -18.93
CA LEU A 30 -24.92 -0.20 -17.70
C LEU A 30 -23.75 0.00 -16.73
N LEU A 31 -22.57 0.35 -17.24
CA LEU A 31 -21.38 0.62 -16.43
C LEU A 31 -21.28 2.08 -16.00
N ASP A 32 -22.05 2.98 -16.62
CA ASP A 32 -22.12 4.40 -16.27
C ASP A 32 -22.98 4.61 -15.01
N THR A 33 -22.49 4.11 -13.88
CA THR A 33 -23.14 4.25 -12.58
C THR A 33 -22.25 5.02 -11.59
N PRO A 34 -22.84 5.76 -10.62
CA PRO A 34 -22.08 6.49 -9.61
C PRO A 34 -21.12 5.59 -8.82
N GLU A 35 -21.53 4.34 -8.55
CA GLU A 35 -20.75 3.35 -7.80
C GLU A 35 -19.48 2.95 -8.51
N LEU A 36 -19.39 3.05 -9.83
CA LEU A 36 -18.20 2.72 -10.61
C LEU A 36 -17.40 3.94 -11.06
N SER A 37 -17.90 5.15 -10.79
CA SER A 37 -17.28 6.41 -11.18
C SER A 37 -16.18 6.91 -10.23
N ASN A 38 -16.21 6.49 -8.95
CA ASN A 38 -15.29 6.96 -7.91
C ASN A 38 -14.91 5.82 -6.97
N ILE A 39 -14.21 4.81 -7.48
CA ILE A 39 -13.86 3.62 -6.72
C ILE A 39 -12.38 3.58 -6.35
N LYS A 40 -12.11 2.89 -5.25
CA LYS A 40 -10.77 2.43 -4.88
C LYS A 40 -10.69 0.91 -5.05
N VAL A 41 -9.64 0.47 -5.71
CA VAL A 41 -9.38 -0.96 -5.98
C VAL A 41 -8.01 -1.30 -5.45
N SER A 42 -7.93 -2.34 -4.62
CA SER A 42 -6.67 -2.91 -4.15
C SER A 42 -6.31 -4.13 -4.99
N GLY A 43 -5.03 -4.31 -5.29
CA GLY A 43 -4.56 -5.49 -6.00
C GLY A 43 -3.07 -5.47 -6.27
N GLU A 44 -2.55 -6.60 -6.73
CA GLU A 44 -1.17 -6.74 -7.18
C GLU A 44 -1.05 -6.31 -8.65
N ILE A 45 -0.05 -5.49 -8.96
CA ILE A 45 0.28 -5.11 -10.33
C ILE A 45 0.84 -6.34 -11.07
N THR A 46 0.23 -6.65 -12.21
CA THR A 46 0.73 -7.64 -13.16
C THR A 46 0.71 -7.10 -14.59
N ASN A 47 1.58 -7.67 -15.44
CA ASN A 47 1.69 -7.31 -16.87
C ASN A 47 1.96 -5.81 -17.11
N PHE A 48 2.80 -5.18 -16.27
CA PHE A 48 3.11 -3.77 -16.37
C PHE A 48 3.81 -3.40 -17.67
N LYS A 49 3.29 -2.38 -18.35
CA LYS A 49 3.81 -1.85 -19.61
C LYS A 49 3.75 -0.32 -19.60
N ARG A 50 4.91 0.30 -19.81
CA ARG A 50 5.02 1.73 -20.08
C ARG A 50 5.03 1.98 -21.58
N HIS A 51 4.01 2.68 -22.07
CA HIS A 51 3.92 3.02 -23.49
C HIS A 51 4.80 4.22 -23.84
N GLY A 52 5.29 4.31 -25.07
CA GLY A 52 6.15 5.41 -25.53
C GLY A 52 5.51 6.81 -25.44
N SER A 53 4.17 6.87 -25.41
CA SER A 53 3.42 8.12 -25.18
C SER A 53 3.42 8.59 -23.72
N GLY A 54 3.91 7.77 -22.78
CA GLY A 54 3.92 8.06 -21.35
C GLY A 54 2.69 7.58 -20.58
N HIS A 55 1.78 6.85 -21.23
CA HIS A 55 0.70 6.11 -20.54
C HIS A 55 1.25 4.86 -19.88
N LEU A 56 0.65 4.47 -18.76
CA LEU A 56 0.92 3.21 -18.08
C LEU A 56 -0.27 2.28 -18.29
N TYR A 57 0.02 1.02 -18.62
CA TYR A 57 -0.96 -0.04 -18.75
C TYR A 57 -0.50 -1.22 -17.93
N PHE A 58 -1.39 -1.76 -17.11
CA PHE A 58 -1.12 -2.95 -16.30
C PHE A 58 -2.46 -3.59 -15.93
N SER A 59 -2.41 -4.69 -15.19
CA SER A 59 -3.58 -5.30 -14.58
C SER A 59 -3.44 -5.27 -13.06
N LEU A 60 -4.55 -5.13 -12.35
CA LEU A 60 -4.62 -5.45 -10.93
C LEU A 60 -5.22 -6.84 -10.78
N SER A 61 -4.50 -7.72 -10.07
CA SER A 61 -4.94 -9.07 -9.77
C SER A 61 -5.10 -9.29 -8.27
N GLU A 62 -6.09 -10.09 -7.91
CA GLU A 62 -6.32 -10.59 -6.55
C GLU A 62 -6.71 -12.06 -6.62
N ARG A 63 -6.29 -12.84 -5.62
CA ARG A 63 -6.71 -14.23 -5.47
C ARG A 63 -7.60 -14.36 -4.23
N VAL A 64 -8.84 -14.80 -4.44
CA VAL A 64 -9.79 -15.08 -3.35
C VAL A 64 -10.15 -16.56 -3.38
N GLY A 65 -9.61 -17.32 -2.41
CA GLY A 65 -9.70 -18.78 -2.40
C GLY A 65 -8.92 -19.38 -3.57
N GLU A 66 -9.61 -20.19 -4.39
CA GLU A 66 -9.04 -20.83 -5.58
C GLU A 66 -9.22 -20.01 -6.86
N LYS A 67 -9.92 -18.86 -6.79
CA LYS A 67 -10.24 -18.03 -7.96
C LYS A 67 -9.33 -16.82 -8.04
N GLU A 68 -8.86 -16.54 -9.24
CA GLU A 68 -8.11 -15.34 -9.58
C GLU A 68 -9.05 -14.32 -10.25
N PHE A 69 -8.97 -13.08 -9.80
CA PHE A 69 -9.72 -11.95 -10.31
C PHE A 69 -8.73 -10.96 -10.89
N THR A 70 -9.04 -10.39 -12.05
CA THR A 70 -8.15 -9.46 -12.73
C THR A 70 -8.93 -8.35 -13.40
N ILE A 71 -8.43 -7.13 -13.29
CA ILE A 71 -8.96 -5.97 -13.99
C ILE A 71 -7.85 -5.20 -14.71
N ARG A 72 -8.10 -4.76 -15.95
CA ARG A 72 -7.14 -3.95 -16.70
C ARG A 72 -7.17 -2.51 -16.22
N CYS A 73 -5.99 -1.92 -16.13
CA CYS A 73 -5.79 -0.58 -15.62
C CYS A 73 -5.08 0.28 -16.66
N SER A 74 -5.48 1.55 -16.73
CA SER A 74 -4.82 2.55 -17.55
C SER A 74 -4.57 3.82 -16.74
N VAL A 75 -3.34 4.33 -16.80
CA VAL A 75 -2.96 5.61 -16.21
C VAL A 75 -2.57 6.55 -17.33
N TRP A 76 -3.26 7.67 -17.43
CA TRP A 76 -2.99 8.66 -18.47
C TRP A 76 -1.69 9.40 -18.15
N LYS A 77 -0.95 9.86 -19.16
CA LYS A 77 0.35 10.55 -18.99
C LYS A 77 0.25 11.70 -17.98
N THR A 78 -0.86 12.42 -18.01
CA THR A 78 -1.17 13.56 -17.14
C THR A 78 -1.29 13.18 -15.67
N ALA A 79 -1.76 11.98 -15.35
CA ALA A 79 -1.81 11.43 -14.00
C ALA A 79 -0.49 10.73 -13.64
N ALA A 80 0.07 9.96 -14.59
CA ALA A 80 1.30 9.19 -14.38
C ALA A 80 2.51 10.04 -13.98
N ARG A 81 2.60 11.28 -14.50
CA ARG A 81 3.68 12.23 -14.13
C ARG A 81 3.67 12.66 -12.66
N TYR A 82 2.56 12.49 -11.96
CA TYR A 82 2.42 12.85 -10.55
C TYR A 82 2.56 11.66 -9.61
N LEU A 83 2.85 10.46 -10.13
CA LEU A 83 3.18 9.31 -9.29
C LEU A 83 4.57 9.53 -8.67
N PRO A 84 4.69 9.54 -7.32
CA PRO A 84 5.96 9.79 -6.65
C PRO A 84 6.93 8.59 -6.72
N TRP A 85 6.49 7.47 -7.29
CA TRP A 85 7.22 6.21 -7.39
C TRP A 85 6.95 5.54 -8.74
N ALA A 86 7.85 4.65 -9.16
CA ALA A 86 7.71 3.87 -10.38
C ALA A 86 6.93 2.58 -10.08
N PRO A 87 5.78 2.33 -10.75
CA PRO A 87 5.07 1.07 -10.60
C PRO A 87 5.80 -0.08 -11.30
N GLU A 88 5.80 -1.25 -10.68
CA GLU A 88 6.43 -2.47 -11.19
C GLU A 88 5.53 -3.68 -10.90
N ASP A 89 5.73 -4.77 -11.65
CA ASP A 89 5.04 -6.03 -11.40
C ASP A 89 5.36 -6.57 -9.99
N GLY A 90 4.36 -7.17 -9.35
CA GLY A 90 4.46 -7.69 -7.98
C GLY A 90 4.17 -6.67 -6.88
N MET A 91 4.03 -5.39 -7.21
CA MET A 91 3.65 -4.37 -6.22
C MET A 91 2.17 -4.45 -5.88
N ILE A 92 1.83 -4.50 -4.60
CA ILE A 92 0.45 -4.34 -4.14
C ILE A 92 0.15 -2.85 -4.02
N VAL A 93 -0.96 -2.41 -4.61
CA VAL A 93 -1.32 -1.00 -4.71
C VAL A 93 -2.80 -0.80 -4.43
N GLU A 94 -3.14 0.41 -3.98
CA GLU A 94 -4.52 0.89 -3.90
C GLU A 94 -4.67 1.97 -4.98
N ALA A 95 -5.59 1.78 -5.92
CA ALA A 95 -5.80 2.64 -7.07
C ALA A 95 -7.18 3.29 -7.02
N PHE A 96 -7.22 4.62 -7.12
CA PHE A 96 -8.45 5.40 -7.21
C PHE A 96 -8.73 5.80 -8.66
N GLY A 97 -9.97 5.62 -9.10
CA GLY A 97 -10.37 5.90 -10.47
C GLY A 97 -11.82 5.54 -10.79
N SER A 98 -12.10 5.46 -12.09
CA SER A 98 -13.40 5.11 -12.64
C SER A 98 -13.30 3.91 -13.59
N ILE A 99 -14.35 3.10 -13.63
CA ILE A 99 -14.49 2.06 -14.66
C ILE A 99 -14.93 2.72 -15.95
N ASN A 100 -14.26 2.37 -17.04
CA ASN A 100 -14.60 2.80 -18.38
C ASN A 100 -14.70 1.59 -19.31
N HIS A 101 -15.65 1.63 -20.24
CA HIS A 101 -15.82 0.62 -21.28
C HIS A 101 -15.23 1.13 -22.59
N TYR A 102 -14.25 0.41 -23.14
CA TYR A 102 -13.66 0.73 -24.44
C TYR A 102 -14.42 -0.01 -25.56
N GLU A 103 -15.41 0.67 -26.12
CA GLU A 103 -16.37 0.10 -27.08
C GLU A 103 -15.72 -0.60 -28.28
N ARG A 104 -14.58 -0.09 -28.76
CA ARG A 104 -13.90 -0.63 -29.94
C ARG A 104 -13.48 -2.10 -29.78
N ASN A 105 -13.09 -2.50 -28.58
CA ASN A 105 -12.62 -3.87 -28.31
C ASN A 105 -13.41 -4.58 -27.20
N GLY A 106 -14.47 -3.96 -26.67
CA GLY A 106 -15.34 -4.54 -25.65
C GLY A 106 -14.65 -4.76 -24.30
N GLN A 107 -13.60 -4.02 -23.98
CA GLN A 107 -12.86 -4.19 -22.73
C GLN A 107 -13.25 -3.14 -21.70
N TYR A 108 -13.51 -3.58 -20.47
CA TYR A 108 -13.59 -2.69 -19.32
C TYR A 108 -12.18 -2.43 -18.75
N THR A 109 -11.95 -1.20 -18.33
CA THR A 109 -10.68 -0.77 -17.72
C THR A 109 -10.94 0.19 -16.58
N LEU A 110 -10.16 0.05 -15.51
CA LEU A 110 -10.04 1.07 -14.48
C LEU A 110 -9.12 2.19 -14.98
N VAL A 111 -9.67 3.37 -15.20
CA VAL A 111 -8.92 4.59 -15.50
C VAL A 111 -8.48 5.21 -14.18
N ILE A 112 -7.20 5.08 -13.87
CA ILE A 112 -6.63 5.45 -12.58
C ILE A 112 -6.22 6.93 -12.60
N SER A 113 -6.69 7.67 -11.61
CA SER A 113 -6.33 9.07 -11.38
C SER A 113 -5.30 9.24 -10.26
N GLN A 114 -5.34 8.37 -9.24
CA GLN A 114 -4.38 8.35 -8.11
C GLN A 114 -4.05 6.91 -7.72
N MET A 115 -2.83 6.67 -7.24
CA MET A 115 -2.39 5.35 -6.82
C MET A 115 -1.41 5.43 -5.65
N TRP A 116 -1.56 4.54 -4.69
CA TRP A 116 -0.71 4.41 -3.50
C TRP A 116 -0.15 3.00 -3.41
N GLN A 117 1.10 2.86 -2.94
CA GLN A 117 1.65 1.54 -2.62
C GLN A 117 0.95 0.98 -1.37
N SER A 118 0.30 -0.16 -1.52
CA SER A 118 -0.34 -0.90 -0.43
C SER A 118 0.73 -1.76 0.26
N GLY A 119 1.65 -1.11 0.97
CA GLY A 119 2.75 -1.74 1.73
C GLY A 119 2.95 -1.15 3.13
N ALA A 120 2.24 -0.06 3.46
CA ALA A 120 2.18 0.47 4.82
C ALA A 120 1.33 -0.41 5.75
N GLY A 121 0.32 -1.11 5.21
CA GLY A 121 -0.59 -1.96 5.97
C GLY A 121 0.07 -3.22 6.55
N GLU A 122 0.89 -3.94 5.78
CA GLU A 122 1.61 -5.12 6.27
C GLU A 122 2.65 -4.77 7.34
N LYS A 123 3.39 -3.67 7.14
CA LYS A 123 4.31 -3.16 8.16
C LYS A 123 3.57 -2.73 9.42
N ALA A 124 2.42 -2.06 9.28
CA ALA A 124 1.58 -1.71 10.42
C ALA A 124 1.05 -2.96 11.13
N LEU A 125 0.65 -4.00 10.39
CA LEU A 125 0.20 -5.27 10.94
C LEU A 125 1.33 -6.03 11.67
N LEU A 126 2.55 -6.02 11.11
CA LEU A 126 3.74 -6.56 11.75
C LEU A 126 4.07 -5.81 13.04
N ILE A 127 4.01 -4.47 13.02
CA ILE A 127 4.22 -3.62 14.20
C ILE A 127 3.17 -3.92 15.27
N GLU A 128 1.89 -4.02 14.91
CA GLU A 128 0.81 -4.34 15.85
C GLU A 128 0.94 -5.76 16.42
N ARG A 129 1.37 -6.73 15.61
CA ARG A 129 1.70 -8.08 16.08
C ARG A 129 2.85 -8.05 17.09
N TRP A 130 3.96 -7.41 16.76
CA TRP A 130 5.11 -7.30 17.67
C TRP A 130 4.77 -6.54 18.95
N LYS A 131 4.00 -5.45 18.86
CA LYS A 131 3.51 -4.74 20.05
C LYS A 131 2.71 -5.67 20.94
N ARG A 132 1.76 -6.44 20.40
CA ARG A 132 0.97 -7.40 21.20
C ARG A 132 1.87 -8.45 21.84
N GLU A 133 2.78 -9.06 21.10
CA GLU A 133 3.70 -10.08 21.61
C GLU A 133 4.63 -9.54 22.71
N LEU A 134 5.26 -8.39 22.49
CA LEU A 134 6.16 -7.76 23.46
C LEU A 134 5.40 -7.21 24.69
N THR A 135 4.16 -6.75 24.52
CA THR A 135 3.27 -6.36 25.61
C THR A 135 2.87 -7.57 26.45
N ALA A 136 2.52 -8.71 25.81
CA ALA A 136 2.20 -9.95 26.51
C ALA A 136 3.40 -10.51 27.29
N LYS A 137 4.64 -10.30 26.79
CA LYS A 137 5.88 -10.59 27.53
C LYS A 137 6.16 -9.61 28.68
N GLY A 138 5.32 -8.61 28.89
CA GLY A 138 5.47 -7.62 29.95
C GLY A 138 6.62 -6.63 29.74
N TYR A 139 7.18 -6.53 28.53
CA TYR A 139 8.35 -5.67 28.30
C TYR A 139 8.01 -4.17 28.40
N PHE A 140 6.75 -3.80 28.20
CA PHE A 140 6.26 -2.42 28.35
C PHE A 140 5.57 -2.13 29.69
N SER A 141 5.60 -3.08 30.63
CA SER A 141 4.94 -2.93 31.93
C SER A 141 5.43 -1.68 32.66
N PRO A 142 4.56 -0.80 33.16
CA PRO A 142 4.95 0.40 33.91
C PRO A 142 5.88 0.09 35.09
N GLU A 143 5.71 -1.06 35.72
CA GLU A 143 6.48 -1.54 36.87
C GLU A 143 7.95 -1.81 36.51
N ARG A 144 8.27 -2.02 35.22
CA ARG A 144 9.66 -2.18 34.74
C ARG A 144 10.32 -0.85 34.39
N LYS A 145 9.57 0.26 34.33
CA LYS A 145 10.13 1.57 34.01
C LYS A 145 10.86 2.13 35.24
N ARG A 146 12.09 2.58 35.02
CA ARG A 146 12.88 3.26 36.05
C ARG A 146 12.51 4.76 36.03
N PRO A 147 12.34 5.41 37.20
CA PRO A 147 12.13 6.84 37.24
C PRO A 147 13.35 7.56 36.65
N LEU A 148 13.10 8.57 35.81
CA LEU A 148 14.16 9.38 35.25
C LEU A 148 14.68 10.35 36.32
N PRO A 149 15.99 10.60 36.38
CA PRO A 149 16.55 11.61 37.26
C PRO A 149 16.07 13.00 36.83
N GLU A 150 15.79 13.87 37.81
CA GLU A 150 15.34 15.24 37.56
C GLU A 150 16.44 16.10 36.89
N TYR A 151 17.70 15.86 37.28
CA TYR A 151 18.88 16.52 36.72
C TYR A 151 19.93 15.48 36.31
N PRO A 152 20.02 15.10 35.03
CA PRO A 152 20.98 14.09 34.57
C PRO A 152 22.41 14.66 34.59
N VAL A 153 23.27 14.03 35.39
CA VAL A 153 24.70 14.43 35.51
C VAL A 153 25.55 13.84 34.37
N ARG A 154 25.10 12.74 33.76
CA ARG A 154 25.72 12.12 32.58
C ARG A 154 24.65 11.50 31.69
N ILE A 155 24.89 11.51 30.39
CA ILE A 155 24.02 10.93 29.37
C ILE A 155 24.83 9.93 28.55
N GLY A 156 24.45 8.64 28.60
CA GLY A 156 24.99 7.62 27.72
C GLY A 156 24.26 7.64 26.37
N VAL A 157 25.00 7.69 25.27
CA VAL A 157 24.48 7.70 23.91
C VAL A 157 25.01 6.49 23.15
N VAL A 158 24.09 5.63 22.70
CA VAL A 158 24.39 4.45 21.90
C VAL A 158 24.04 4.77 20.45
N THR A 159 25.04 5.11 19.63
CA THR A 159 24.85 5.49 18.22
C THR A 159 26.16 5.33 17.44
N SER A 160 26.14 5.54 16.12
CA SER A 160 27.36 5.55 15.30
C SER A 160 28.21 6.79 15.58
N GLU A 161 29.54 6.64 15.66
CA GLU A 161 30.48 7.74 15.89
C GLU A 161 30.54 8.75 14.73
N THR A 162 30.27 8.30 13.50
CA THR A 162 30.40 9.12 12.28
C THR A 162 29.08 9.75 11.80
N GLY A 163 27.98 9.56 12.53
CA GLY A 163 26.66 9.99 12.10
C GLY A 163 26.35 11.43 12.52
N ALA A 164 25.65 12.21 11.69
CA ALA A 164 25.22 13.58 12.02
C ALA A 164 24.41 13.68 13.34
N VAL A 165 23.77 12.57 13.75
CA VAL A 165 22.96 12.48 14.98
C VAL A 165 23.76 12.82 16.24
N ILE A 166 25.06 12.47 16.34
CA ILE A 166 25.83 12.79 17.55
C ILE A 166 26.06 14.29 17.68
N HIS A 167 26.27 14.99 16.56
CA HIS A 167 26.42 16.44 16.54
C HIS A 167 25.12 17.15 16.91
N ASP A 168 23.96 16.65 16.45
CA ASP A 168 22.66 17.18 16.85
C ASP A 168 22.43 17.02 18.35
N ILE A 169 22.73 15.85 18.91
CA ILE A 169 22.62 15.59 20.35
C ILE A 169 23.53 16.55 21.14
N GLN A 170 24.78 16.70 20.72
CA GLN A 170 25.74 17.62 21.34
C GLN A 170 25.24 19.07 21.32
N ASN A 171 24.77 19.54 20.16
CA ASN A 171 24.26 20.91 19.98
C ASN A 171 23.01 21.18 20.83
N VAL A 172 22.07 20.23 20.89
CA VAL A 172 20.85 20.39 21.70
C VAL A 172 21.19 20.41 23.19
N ILE A 173 22.08 19.52 23.64
CA ILE A 173 22.49 19.45 25.04
C ILE A 173 23.27 20.71 25.44
N SER A 174 24.19 21.19 24.62
CA SER A 174 24.97 22.40 24.90
C SER A 174 24.11 23.66 25.02
N CYS A 175 23.00 23.73 24.28
CA CYS A 175 22.11 24.89 24.29
C CYS A 175 21.03 24.84 25.39
N ARG A 176 20.69 23.65 25.91
CA ARG A 176 19.59 23.48 26.88
C ARG A 176 20.06 23.15 28.29
N PHE A 177 20.89 22.13 28.45
CA PHE A 177 21.37 21.65 29.75
C PHE A 177 22.73 20.96 29.56
N PRO A 178 23.85 21.72 29.57
CA PRO A 178 25.18 21.16 29.35
C PRO A 178 25.50 20.07 30.37
N THR A 179 25.68 18.84 29.89
CA THR A 179 25.99 17.68 30.72
C THR A 179 26.93 16.74 29.98
N GLU A 180 27.62 15.88 30.72
CA GLU A 180 28.61 14.96 30.15
C GLU A 180 27.93 13.92 29.25
N ILE A 181 28.45 13.76 28.02
CA ILE A 181 27.96 12.77 27.05
C ILE A 181 28.99 11.65 26.95
N ILE A 182 28.55 10.41 27.21
CA ILE A 182 29.36 9.20 27.03
C ILE A 182 28.86 8.50 25.77
N LEU A 183 29.69 8.49 24.73
CA LEU A 183 29.38 7.81 23.48
C LEU A 183 29.80 6.33 23.57
N SER A 184 28.88 5.42 23.24
CA SER A 184 29.13 4.00 23.05
C SER A 184 28.88 3.65 21.57
N PRO A 185 29.93 3.69 20.72
CA PRO A 185 29.78 3.47 19.28
C PRO A 185 29.19 2.10 18.97
N THR A 186 28.18 2.07 18.10
CA THR A 186 27.52 0.84 17.64
C THR A 186 26.82 1.03 16.30
N ALA A 187 26.62 -0.05 15.52
CA ALA A 187 25.76 -0.01 14.36
C ALA A 187 24.27 0.05 14.79
N VAL A 188 23.55 1.07 14.31
CA VAL A 188 22.12 1.26 14.62
C VAL A 188 21.18 0.71 13.55
N GLN A 189 21.74 0.22 12.44
CA GLN A 189 21.01 -0.35 11.31
C GLN A 189 21.79 -1.53 10.74
N GLY A 190 21.06 -2.44 10.08
CA GLY A 190 21.63 -3.67 9.52
C GLY A 190 21.31 -4.91 10.35
N PRO A 191 21.62 -6.10 9.80
CA PRO A 191 21.21 -7.38 10.38
C PRO A 191 21.80 -7.65 11.77
N THR A 192 22.98 -7.13 12.08
CA THR A 192 23.69 -7.33 13.37
C THR A 192 23.40 -6.26 14.42
N ALA A 193 22.67 -5.20 14.06
CA ALA A 193 22.51 -4.01 14.91
C ALA A 193 21.88 -4.32 16.28
N HIS A 194 20.95 -5.26 16.36
CA HIS A 194 20.26 -5.60 17.61
C HIS A 194 21.21 -6.17 18.67
N ASP A 195 22.13 -7.05 18.28
CA ASP A 195 23.14 -7.63 19.17
C ASP A 195 24.18 -6.60 19.59
N GLU A 196 24.61 -5.76 18.64
CA GLU A 196 25.60 -4.71 18.89
C GLU A 196 25.05 -3.61 19.83
N ILE A 197 23.77 -3.21 19.67
CA ILE A 197 23.09 -2.28 20.57
C ILE A 197 22.99 -2.89 21.98
N ALA A 198 22.60 -4.17 22.09
CA ALA A 198 22.50 -4.84 23.39
C ALA A 198 23.86 -4.97 24.09
N ALA A 199 24.95 -5.12 23.35
CA ALA A 199 26.31 -5.09 23.89
C ALA A 199 26.72 -3.66 24.29
N ALA A 200 26.35 -2.65 23.49
CA ALA A 200 26.66 -1.23 23.76
C ALA A 200 25.97 -0.68 25.02
N ILE A 201 24.74 -1.11 25.31
CA ILE A 201 24.00 -0.74 26.53
C ILE A 201 24.63 -1.32 27.80
N ARG A 202 25.38 -2.43 27.68
CA ARG A 202 26.01 -3.12 28.82
C ARG A 202 27.42 -2.61 29.16
N ARG A 203 28.02 -1.78 28.29
CA ARG A 203 29.33 -1.14 28.52
C ARG A 203 29.19 0.05 29.45
#